data_AF-A0A2I7YBT8-F1
#
_entry.id   AF-A0A2I7YBT8-F1
#
_cell.length_a   1.000
_cell.length_b   1.000
_cell.length_c   1.000
_cell.angle_alpha   90.00
_cell.angle_beta   90.00
_cell.angle_gamma   90.00
#
_symmetry.space_group_name_H-M   'P 1'
#
loop_
_entity.id
_entity.type
_entity.pdbx_description
1 polymer ?
#
loop_
_entity_poly.entity_id
_entity_poly.type
_entity_poly.pdbx_seq_one_letter_code
_entity_poly.pdbx_strand_id
1 'polypeptide(L)'
;QTTGFARDYEMTGEIAATEDGEIEAVRVDVLANHGAYNAAAQPSKFPAGFFNIFTGSYDIDAAYGSLTAAFTNTAPGGVAYRCSFRVTEAVYLIERMVKVLADELDMDPTEVRRKNFIPSDAFPYESATGWNYDSGDYEKALDKALEMADYEEYREEQRRRIENDADKLLGIGVSSFTEVVGAGPGKQCDIAGIEMFDSADLRVNPTGNAVLRVGVQTQGQGHETTFAQIVAEELGMDVDDIVVEHGDTDTEPYGLGTYGSRSTPVAGAAAAVAARKVRDKAKSIAANELEAAEEDIEWDRESGEFHVAGAPDRSITITEIAAGAFMNHPDQEEPGLEATNYYDPPEMTYPFGSYVVVVEVDRETGEV
;
A
#
# COMPACT_ATOMS: atom_id res chain seq x y z
N GLN A 1 -27.58 -0.93 -16.75
CA GLN A 1 -26.16 -0.96 -16.33
C GLN A 1 -26.14 -1.57 -14.93
N THR A 2 -25.43 -2.67 -14.72
CA THR A 2 -25.19 -3.22 -13.38
C THR A 2 -23.79 -2.80 -12.94
N THR A 3 -23.63 -2.34 -11.71
CA THR A 3 -22.34 -2.04 -11.09
C THR A 3 -21.76 -3.29 -10.43
N GLY A 4 -20.53 -3.25 -9.93
CA GLY A 4 -19.93 -4.35 -9.16
C GLY A 4 -20.35 -4.34 -7.69
N PHE A 5 -20.88 -5.46 -7.18
CA PHE A 5 -21.02 -5.67 -5.72
C PHE A 5 -19.64 -5.96 -5.07
N ALA A 6 -19.58 -6.02 -3.75
CA ALA A 6 -18.37 -6.37 -3.00
C ALA A 6 -18.60 -7.54 -2.03
N ARG A 7 -17.54 -8.29 -1.69
CA ARG A 7 -17.55 -9.42 -0.73
C ARG A 7 -18.29 -10.65 -1.27
N ASP A 8 -19.33 -11.11 -0.57
CA ASP A 8 -20.12 -12.32 -0.84
C ASP A 8 -19.29 -13.61 -0.90
N TYR A 9 -18.39 -13.74 0.09
CA TYR A 9 -17.68 -14.98 0.42
C TYR A 9 -18.32 -15.61 1.65
N GLU A 10 -18.69 -16.87 1.54
CA GLU A 10 -18.92 -17.75 2.68
C GLU A 10 -17.62 -18.50 2.95
N MET A 11 -17.05 -18.33 4.14
CA MET A 11 -15.71 -18.82 4.48
C MET A 11 -15.80 -19.77 5.67
N THR A 12 -15.36 -21.00 5.47
CA THR A 12 -15.14 -21.98 6.54
C THR A 12 -13.64 -21.98 6.84
N GLY A 13 -13.25 -21.43 7.99
CA GLY A 13 -11.88 -21.44 8.47
C GLY A 13 -11.69 -22.45 9.60
N GLU A 14 -10.56 -23.15 9.60
CA GLU A 14 -10.08 -23.99 10.69
C GLU A 14 -8.66 -23.55 11.09
N ILE A 15 -8.42 -23.39 12.39
CA ILE A 15 -7.12 -23.02 12.96
C ILE A 15 -6.66 -24.14 13.89
N ALA A 16 -5.41 -24.59 13.72
CA ALA A 16 -4.76 -25.53 14.62
C ALA A 16 -3.78 -24.75 15.50
N ALA A 17 -3.82 -25.01 16.80
CA ALA A 17 -2.95 -24.37 17.76
C ALA A 17 -2.66 -25.29 18.95
N THR A 18 -1.54 -25.03 19.63
CA THR A 18 -1.21 -25.65 20.92
C THR A 18 -2.07 -25.10 22.05
N GLU A 19 -2.16 -25.82 23.18
CA GLU A 19 -2.88 -25.36 24.37
C GLU A 19 -2.34 -24.02 24.92
N ASP A 20 -1.06 -23.74 24.68
CA ASP A 20 -0.44 -22.48 25.09
C ASP A 20 -0.67 -21.34 24.07
N GLY A 21 -1.41 -21.59 22.98
CA GLY A 21 -1.82 -20.57 22.00
C GLY A 21 -0.84 -20.30 20.86
N GLU A 22 0.06 -21.24 20.55
CA GLU A 22 0.91 -21.17 19.34
C GLU A 22 0.16 -21.75 18.14
N ILE A 23 0.03 -20.98 17.05
CA ILE A 23 -0.72 -21.35 15.84
C ILE A 23 0.17 -22.19 14.93
N GLU A 24 -0.25 -23.41 14.64
CA GLU A 24 0.53 -24.35 13.82
C GLU A 24 0.06 -24.36 12.36
N ALA A 25 -1.24 -24.20 12.13
CA ALA A 25 -1.78 -24.25 10.77
C ALA A 25 -3.12 -23.52 10.60
N VAL A 26 -3.40 -23.09 9.37
CA VAL A 26 -4.70 -22.54 8.96
C VAL A 26 -5.20 -23.24 7.70
N ARG A 27 -6.45 -23.72 7.74
CA ARG A 27 -7.17 -24.24 6.56
C ARG A 27 -8.40 -23.40 6.28
N VAL A 28 -8.66 -23.11 5.00
CA VAL A 28 -9.85 -22.38 4.57
C VAL A 28 -10.50 -23.00 3.35
N ASP A 29 -11.82 -23.09 3.38
CA ASP A 29 -12.69 -23.40 2.24
C ASP A 29 -13.65 -22.23 1.99
N VAL A 30 -13.63 -21.69 0.78
CA VAL A 30 -14.45 -20.53 0.39
C VAL A 30 -15.48 -20.93 -0.66
N LEU A 31 -16.76 -20.59 -0.41
CA LEU A 31 -17.79 -20.52 -1.44
C LEU A 31 -18.02 -19.06 -1.84
N ALA A 32 -17.65 -18.72 -3.06
CA ALA A 32 -17.71 -17.37 -3.60
C ALA A 32 -18.90 -17.21 -4.55
N ASN A 33 -19.84 -16.34 -4.23
CA ASN A 33 -20.87 -15.93 -5.18
C ASN A 33 -20.27 -14.91 -6.16
N HIS A 34 -20.36 -15.16 -7.47
CA HIS A 34 -19.89 -14.22 -8.52
C HIS A 34 -21.03 -13.54 -9.28
N GLY A 35 -22.29 -13.83 -8.92
CA GLY A 35 -23.45 -13.39 -9.68
C GLY A 35 -23.62 -14.13 -11.00
N ALA A 36 -24.35 -13.54 -11.94
CA ALA A 36 -24.72 -14.21 -13.19
C ALA A 36 -23.55 -14.39 -14.17
N TYR A 37 -22.47 -13.62 -14.00
CA TYR A 37 -21.27 -13.61 -14.85
C TYR A 37 -20.04 -13.39 -13.99
N ASN A 38 -18.91 -13.99 -14.36
CA ASN A 38 -17.66 -13.70 -13.67
C ASN A 38 -17.09 -12.38 -14.20
N ALA A 39 -17.35 -11.29 -13.47
CA ALA A 39 -16.82 -9.96 -13.76
C ALA A 39 -15.96 -9.41 -12.59
N ALA A 40 -15.40 -10.30 -11.75
CA ALA A 40 -14.51 -9.91 -10.69
C ALA A 40 -13.25 -9.25 -11.28
N ALA A 41 -13.01 -8.00 -10.94
CA ALA A 41 -11.86 -7.24 -11.42
C ALA A 41 -10.60 -7.65 -10.65
N GLN A 42 -9.72 -8.45 -11.24
CA GLN A 42 -8.53 -8.99 -10.58
C GLN A 42 -7.43 -9.30 -11.60
N PRO A 43 -6.17 -9.43 -11.16
CA PRO A 43 -5.10 -9.89 -12.04
C PRO A 43 -5.47 -11.25 -12.65
N SER A 44 -5.20 -11.45 -13.95
CA SER A 44 -5.77 -12.57 -14.71
C SER A 44 -5.40 -13.95 -14.16
N LYS A 45 -4.22 -14.06 -13.54
CA LYS A 45 -3.68 -15.29 -12.93
C LYS A 45 -4.16 -15.54 -11.50
N PHE A 46 -4.92 -14.60 -10.92
CA PHE A 46 -5.39 -14.64 -9.53
C PHE A 46 -6.92 -14.72 -9.48
N PRO A 47 -7.51 -15.90 -9.75
CA PRO A 47 -8.96 -16.07 -9.83
C PRO A 47 -9.70 -15.81 -8.51
N ALA A 48 -8.98 -15.82 -7.37
CA ALA A 48 -9.46 -15.51 -6.03
C ALA A 48 -8.92 -14.16 -5.52
N GLY A 49 -8.37 -13.32 -6.39
CA GLY A 49 -7.55 -12.18 -5.99
C GLY A 49 -6.34 -12.61 -5.14
N PHE A 50 -5.96 -11.79 -4.19
CA PHE A 50 -4.90 -12.00 -3.20
C PHE A 50 -5.43 -12.58 -1.88
N PHE A 51 -6.55 -13.31 -1.94
CA PHE A 51 -7.12 -13.96 -0.76
C PHE A 51 -6.12 -14.88 -0.03
N ASN A 52 -5.12 -15.42 -0.74
CA ASN A 52 -4.06 -16.25 -0.17
C ASN A 52 -3.20 -15.52 0.89
N ILE A 53 -3.36 -14.23 1.15
CA ILE A 53 -2.80 -13.57 2.35
C ILE A 53 -3.53 -13.93 3.66
N PHE A 54 -4.44 -14.90 3.65
CA PHE A 54 -5.27 -15.28 4.81
C PHE A 54 -4.48 -15.81 6.03
N THR A 55 -3.16 -16.00 5.96
CA THR A 55 -2.32 -16.24 7.16
C THR A 55 -2.05 -14.95 7.94
N GLY A 56 -2.30 -13.78 7.35
CA GLY A 56 -2.26 -12.48 8.01
C GLY A 56 -0.87 -12.10 8.52
N SER A 57 -0.83 -11.54 9.72
CA SER A 57 0.39 -11.05 10.39
C SER A 57 1.11 -12.12 11.22
N TYR A 58 0.71 -13.39 11.09
CA TYR A 58 1.13 -14.46 11.98
C TYR A 58 2.16 -15.37 11.31
N ASP A 59 3.15 -15.80 12.08
CA ASP A 59 4.13 -16.81 11.70
C ASP A 59 3.48 -18.19 11.80
N ILE A 60 3.13 -18.76 10.64
CA ILE A 60 2.36 -20.01 10.53
C ILE A 60 3.07 -20.92 9.54
N ASP A 61 3.47 -22.10 10.00
CA ASP A 61 4.24 -23.07 9.21
C ASP A 61 3.44 -23.70 8.06
N ALA A 62 2.14 -23.91 8.23
CA ALA A 62 1.32 -24.64 7.27
C ALA A 62 -0.02 -23.95 6.99
N ALA A 63 -0.31 -23.72 5.71
CA ALA A 63 -1.58 -23.15 5.28
C ALA A 63 -2.13 -23.84 4.04
N TYR A 64 -3.47 -23.99 3.97
CA TYR A 64 -4.16 -24.48 2.78
C TYR A 64 -5.46 -23.72 2.57
N GLY A 65 -5.68 -23.25 1.33
CA GLY A 65 -6.92 -22.59 0.95
C GLY A 65 -7.53 -23.21 -0.30
N SER A 66 -8.85 -23.40 -0.29
CA SER A 66 -9.65 -23.78 -1.45
C SER A 66 -10.75 -22.74 -1.70
N LEU A 67 -11.08 -22.52 -2.97
CA LEU A 67 -12.16 -21.62 -3.37
C LEU A 67 -12.99 -22.23 -4.49
N THR A 68 -14.31 -22.22 -4.29
CA THR A 68 -15.31 -22.58 -5.29
C THR A 68 -16.13 -21.35 -5.65
N ALA A 69 -16.07 -20.93 -6.92
CA ALA A 69 -16.91 -19.84 -7.44
C ALA A 69 -18.22 -20.40 -8.01
N ALA A 70 -19.35 -19.80 -7.63
CA ALA A 70 -20.68 -20.18 -8.09
C ALA A 70 -21.35 -19.03 -8.88
N PHE A 71 -22.04 -19.40 -9.97
CA PHE A 71 -22.95 -18.48 -10.66
C PHE A 71 -24.32 -18.47 -10.00
N THR A 72 -24.89 -17.29 -9.83
CA THR A 72 -26.22 -17.09 -9.23
C THR A 72 -27.04 -16.06 -10.01
N ASN A 73 -28.35 -15.98 -9.77
CA ASN A 73 -29.21 -14.95 -10.38
C ASN A 73 -29.09 -13.58 -9.67
N THR A 74 -27.85 -13.10 -9.48
CA THR A 74 -27.54 -11.79 -8.89
C THR A 74 -26.61 -10.99 -9.80
N ALA A 75 -26.44 -9.68 -9.52
CA ALA A 75 -25.53 -8.82 -10.30
C ALA A 75 -24.08 -9.34 -10.20
N PRO A 76 -23.25 -9.19 -11.25
CA PRO A 76 -21.86 -9.64 -11.21
C PRO A 76 -20.99 -8.65 -10.40
N GLY A 77 -19.85 -9.13 -9.88
CA GLY A 77 -18.94 -8.30 -9.09
C GLY A 77 -18.07 -9.12 -8.13
N GLY A 78 -17.89 -8.60 -6.92
CA GLY A 78 -17.18 -9.22 -5.81
C GLY A 78 -15.93 -8.45 -5.39
N VAL A 79 -15.07 -8.11 -6.36
CA VAL A 79 -13.89 -7.27 -6.14
C VAL A 79 -14.27 -5.80 -6.31
N ALA A 80 -14.55 -5.14 -5.18
CA ALA A 80 -14.84 -3.71 -5.10
C ALA A 80 -14.70 -3.22 -3.64
N TYR A 81 -14.88 -1.92 -3.43
CA TYR A 81 -15.05 -1.32 -2.10
C TYR A 81 -13.86 -1.59 -1.16
N ARG A 82 -12.69 -1.07 -1.57
CA ARG A 82 -11.42 -1.11 -0.82
C ARG A 82 -10.97 -2.52 -0.42
N CYS A 83 -11.21 -3.53 -1.27
CA CYS A 83 -10.90 -4.91 -0.92
C CYS A 83 -9.48 -5.38 -1.26
N SER A 84 -8.70 -4.56 -1.96
CA SER A 84 -7.34 -4.92 -2.43
C SER A 84 -7.26 -6.32 -3.06
N PHE A 85 -8.25 -6.65 -3.89
CA PHE A 85 -8.40 -7.99 -4.47
C PHE A 85 -8.61 -9.09 -3.41
N ARG A 86 -9.65 -8.97 -2.58
CA ARG A 86 -10.08 -9.99 -1.57
C ARG A 86 -9.27 -10.04 -0.28
N VAL A 87 -8.36 -9.10 -0.05
CA VAL A 87 -7.63 -8.97 1.22
C VAL A 87 -8.60 -8.65 2.37
N THR A 88 -9.69 -7.91 2.12
CA THR A 88 -10.69 -7.65 3.16
C THR A 88 -11.32 -8.93 3.71
N GLU A 89 -11.59 -9.91 2.86
CA GLU A 89 -12.12 -11.21 3.23
C GLU A 89 -11.05 -12.04 3.95
N ALA A 90 -9.81 -12.02 3.46
CA ALA A 90 -8.68 -12.72 4.08
C ALA A 90 -8.37 -12.22 5.50
N VAL A 91 -8.26 -10.90 5.67
CA VAL A 91 -8.03 -10.27 6.99
C VAL A 91 -9.22 -10.50 7.91
N TYR A 92 -10.45 -10.38 7.42
CA TYR A 92 -11.63 -10.67 8.23
C TYR A 92 -11.60 -12.11 8.75
N LEU A 93 -11.27 -13.08 7.89
CA LEU A 93 -11.18 -14.48 8.27
C LEU A 93 -10.18 -14.68 9.40
N ILE A 94 -8.91 -14.30 9.18
CA ILE A 94 -7.84 -14.63 10.14
C ILE A 94 -8.03 -13.90 11.47
N GLU A 95 -8.44 -12.64 11.46
CA GLU A 95 -8.64 -11.88 12.70
C GLU A 95 -9.84 -12.37 13.50
N ARG A 96 -10.87 -12.89 12.83
CA ARG A 96 -11.98 -13.60 13.48
C ARG A 96 -11.55 -14.94 14.04
N MET A 97 -10.74 -15.70 13.31
CA MET A 97 -10.23 -16.99 13.77
C MET A 97 -9.35 -16.85 15.01
N VAL A 98 -8.45 -15.86 15.03
CA VAL A 98 -7.62 -15.56 16.20
C VAL A 98 -8.48 -15.18 17.42
N LYS A 99 -9.57 -14.44 17.21
CA LYS A 99 -10.50 -14.12 18.30
C LYS A 99 -11.24 -15.37 18.81
N VAL A 100 -11.68 -16.25 17.90
CA VAL A 100 -12.34 -17.52 18.29
C VAL A 100 -11.36 -18.43 19.03
N LEU A 101 -10.12 -18.53 18.56
CA LEU A 101 -9.07 -19.29 19.23
C LEU A 101 -8.80 -18.76 20.64
N ALA A 102 -8.70 -17.44 20.80
CA ALA A 102 -8.52 -16.81 22.11
C ALA A 102 -9.67 -17.16 23.07
N ASP A 103 -10.91 -17.19 22.58
CA ASP A 103 -12.07 -17.60 23.39
C ASP A 103 -12.02 -19.09 23.78
N GLU A 104 -11.57 -19.97 22.87
CA GLU A 104 -11.44 -21.40 23.15
C GLU A 104 -10.33 -21.70 24.17
N LEU A 105 -9.27 -20.88 24.19
CA LEU A 105 -8.13 -21.02 25.09
C LEU A 105 -8.28 -20.24 26.41
N ASP A 106 -9.37 -19.47 26.59
CA ASP A 106 -9.54 -18.53 27.71
C ASP A 106 -8.34 -17.57 27.85
N MET A 107 -7.83 -17.09 26.70
CA MET A 107 -6.65 -16.23 26.59
C MET A 107 -7.04 -14.83 26.11
N ASP A 108 -6.29 -13.81 26.52
CA ASP A 108 -6.49 -12.48 25.94
C ASP A 108 -6.13 -12.49 24.45
N PRO A 109 -7.00 -12.00 23.55
CA PRO A 109 -6.75 -12.06 22.11
C PRO A 109 -5.53 -11.24 21.66
N THR A 110 -5.02 -10.31 22.46
CA THR A 110 -3.75 -9.59 22.19
C THR A 110 -2.54 -10.45 22.52
N GLU A 111 -2.64 -11.36 23.50
CA GLU A 111 -1.57 -12.29 23.84
C GLU A 111 -1.42 -13.38 22.78
N VAL A 112 -2.54 -13.94 22.29
CA VAL A 112 -2.53 -14.86 21.14
C VAL A 112 -1.85 -14.21 19.93
N ARG A 113 -2.14 -12.93 19.67
CA ARG A 113 -1.48 -12.20 18.58
C ARG A 113 0.01 -12.07 18.78
N ARG A 114 0.45 -11.55 19.94
CA ARG A 114 1.87 -11.35 20.26
C ARG A 114 2.67 -12.64 20.17
N LYS A 115 2.09 -13.75 20.64
CA LYS A 115 2.75 -15.06 20.61
C LYS A 115 3.04 -15.55 19.20
N ASN A 116 2.24 -15.12 18.22
CA ASN A 116 2.29 -15.64 16.86
C ASN A 116 2.68 -14.59 15.81
N PHE A 117 2.98 -13.34 16.17
CA PHE A 117 3.38 -12.36 15.16
C PHE A 117 4.68 -12.77 14.46
N ILE A 118 4.75 -12.46 13.17
CA ILE A 118 6.03 -12.51 12.44
C ILE A 118 6.99 -11.50 13.11
N PRO A 119 8.18 -11.95 13.57
CA PRO A 119 9.15 -11.07 14.21
C PRO A 119 9.68 -9.99 13.25
N SER A 120 9.94 -8.78 13.77
CA SER A 120 10.41 -7.66 12.95
C SER A 120 11.75 -7.90 12.23
N ASP A 121 12.59 -8.80 12.75
CA ASP A 121 13.87 -9.21 12.18
C ASP A 121 13.76 -10.37 11.19
N ALA A 122 12.55 -10.92 10.98
CA ALA A 122 12.29 -11.97 10.01
C ALA A 122 11.98 -11.43 8.59
N PHE A 123 11.81 -10.12 8.42
CA PHE A 123 11.50 -9.52 7.12
C PHE A 123 12.75 -9.35 6.23
N PRO A 124 12.65 -9.54 4.91
CA PRO A 124 11.45 -9.95 4.17
C PRO A 124 11.05 -11.41 4.47
N TYR A 125 9.74 -11.64 4.63
CA TYR A 125 9.18 -12.90 5.16
C TYR A 125 8.36 -13.64 4.09
N GLU A 126 8.74 -14.89 3.78
CA GLU A 126 7.96 -15.76 2.90
C GLU A 126 6.88 -16.49 3.71
N SER A 127 5.62 -16.13 3.49
CA SER A 127 4.47 -16.78 4.10
C SER A 127 4.22 -18.18 3.54
N ALA A 128 3.56 -19.05 4.33
CA ALA A 128 3.19 -20.40 3.92
C ALA A 128 2.28 -20.46 2.67
N THR A 129 1.72 -19.33 2.24
CA THR A 129 0.87 -19.19 1.05
C THR A 129 1.55 -18.48 -0.13
N GLY A 130 2.86 -18.23 -0.02
CA GLY A 130 3.74 -17.81 -1.12
C GLY A 130 3.89 -16.30 -1.33
N TRP A 131 3.41 -15.47 -0.40
CA TRP A 131 3.71 -14.02 -0.41
C TRP A 131 5.01 -13.71 0.31
N ASN A 132 5.77 -12.74 -0.19
CA ASN A 132 7.00 -12.23 0.41
C ASN A 132 6.75 -10.85 1.01
N TYR A 133 6.48 -10.78 2.31
CA TYR A 133 6.20 -9.52 2.99
C TYR A 133 7.47 -8.67 3.05
N ASP A 134 7.35 -7.37 2.75
CA ASP A 134 8.51 -6.48 2.57
C ASP A 134 9.12 -6.02 3.91
N SER A 135 8.30 -5.62 4.88
CA SER A 135 8.74 -5.18 6.21
C SER A 135 7.58 -5.17 7.22
N GLY A 136 7.88 -5.25 8.53
CA GLY A 136 6.86 -5.20 9.58
C GLY A 136 7.42 -5.02 10.98
N ASP A 137 6.68 -4.30 11.84
CA ASP A 137 6.93 -4.19 13.28
C ASP A 137 5.58 -4.24 14.03
N TYR A 138 5.00 -5.44 14.03
CA TYR A 138 3.61 -5.67 14.42
C TYR A 138 3.38 -5.51 15.93
N GLU A 139 4.35 -5.94 16.74
CA GLU A 139 4.29 -5.79 18.20
C GLU A 139 4.24 -4.31 18.59
N LYS A 140 5.10 -3.49 18.00
CA LYS A 140 5.11 -2.04 18.25
C LYS A 140 3.82 -1.35 17.82
N ALA A 141 3.22 -1.76 16.70
CA ALA A 141 1.94 -1.21 16.26
C ALA A 141 0.80 -1.62 17.21
N LEU A 142 0.78 -2.88 17.67
CA LEU A 142 -0.19 -3.35 18.64
C LEU A 142 -0.05 -2.59 19.96
N ASP A 143 1.16 -2.48 20.50
CA ASP A 143 1.42 -1.76 21.75
C ASP A 143 0.93 -0.32 21.68
N LYS A 144 1.21 0.36 20.56
CA LYS A 144 0.76 1.75 20.37
C LYS A 144 -0.76 1.85 20.32
N ALA A 145 -1.43 0.93 19.65
CA ALA A 145 -2.88 0.91 19.55
C ALA A 145 -3.55 0.62 20.90
N LEU A 146 -3.00 -0.32 21.68
CA LEU A 146 -3.51 -0.66 23.01
C LEU A 146 -3.33 0.49 24.02
N GLU A 147 -2.18 1.18 23.97
CA GLU A 147 -1.93 2.39 24.76
C GLU A 147 -2.95 3.49 24.42
N MET A 148 -3.13 3.78 23.12
CA MET A 148 -4.06 4.84 22.67
C MET A 148 -5.53 4.56 23.00
N ALA A 149 -5.88 3.29 23.18
CA ALA A 149 -7.24 2.86 23.46
C ALA A 149 -7.52 2.62 24.95
N ASP A 150 -6.55 2.82 25.85
CA ASP A 150 -6.66 2.49 27.28
C ASP A 150 -7.13 1.04 27.49
N TYR A 151 -6.53 0.10 26.74
CA TYR A 151 -7.04 -1.27 26.61
C TYR A 151 -7.24 -2.00 27.95
N GLU A 152 -6.29 -1.89 28.88
CA GLU A 152 -6.37 -2.53 30.19
C GLU A 152 -7.56 -2.00 31.02
N GLU A 153 -7.80 -0.69 31.00
CA GLU A 153 -8.92 -0.06 31.69
C GLU A 153 -10.25 -0.58 31.14
N TYR A 154 -10.41 -0.64 29.82
CA TYR A 154 -11.63 -1.18 29.22
C TYR A 154 -11.79 -2.68 29.45
N ARG A 155 -10.71 -3.45 29.57
CA ARG A 155 -10.77 -4.87 29.94
C ARG A 155 -11.27 -5.06 31.37
N GLU A 156 -10.84 -4.22 32.30
CA GLU A 156 -11.37 -4.22 33.67
C GLU A 156 -12.85 -3.82 33.70
N GLU A 157 -13.23 -2.77 32.97
CA GLU A 157 -14.60 -2.30 32.87
C GLU A 157 -15.53 -3.36 32.23
N GLN A 158 -15.06 -4.04 31.18
CA GLN A 158 -15.78 -5.14 30.54
C GLN A 158 -16.08 -6.25 31.55
N ARG A 159 -15.07 -6.71 32.30
CA ARG A 159 -15.24 -7.73 33.35
C ARG A 159 -16.24 -7.27 34.39
N ARG A 160 -16.12 -6.04 34.88
CA ARG A 160 -17.04 -5.45 35.86
C ARG A 160 -18.49 -5.43 35.37
N ARG A 161 -18.74 -5.08 34.11
CA ARG A 161 -20.11 -5.05 33.56
C ARG A 161 -20.71 -6.44 33.41
N ILE A 162 -19.91 -7.43 33.03
CA ILE A 162 -20.33 -8.83 32.95
C ILE A 162 -20.67 -9.37 34.35
N GLU A 163 -19.79 -9.16 35.33
CA GLU A 163 -19.96 -9.62 36.72
C GLU A 163 -21.19 -9.02 37.40
N ASN A 164 -21.54 -7.78 37.07
CA ASN A 164 -22.70 -7.08 37.63
C ASN A 164 -23.99 -7.26 36.82
N ASP A 165 -24.00 -8.13 35.80
CA ASP A 165 -25.14 -8.36 34.89
C ASP A 165 -25.74 -7.05 34.35
N ALA A 166 -24.87 -6.15 33.87
CA ALA A 166 -25.28 -4.85 33.37
C ALA A 166 -26.18 -4.97 32.13
N ASP A 167 -27.12 -4.03 31.99
CA ASP A 167 -28.02 -3.94 30.82
C ASP A 167 -27.24 -3.69 29.51
N LYS A 168 -26.09 -3.01 29.63
CA LYS A 168 -25.19 -2.69 28.52
C LYS A 168 -23.83 -3.33 28.70
N LEU A 169 -23.42 -4.13 27.73
CA LEU A 169 -22.14 -4.83 27.73
C LEU A 169 -21.09 -4.07 26.93
N LEU A 170 -19.82 -4.26 27.27
CA LEU A 170 -18.70 -3.68 26.53
C LEU A 170 -18.09 -4.74 25.59
N GLY A 171 -17.94 -4.41 24.32
CA GLY A 171 -17.16 -5.16 23.34
C GLY A 171 -15.84 -4.46 23.06
N ILE A 172 -14.74 -5.22 23.03
CA ILE A 172 -13.42 -4.71 22.64
C ILE A 172 -12.95 -5.53 21.44
N GLY A 173 -12.95 -4.90 20.27
CA GLY A 173 -12.46 -5.47 19.02
C GLY A 173 -10.99 -5.11 18.81
N VAL A 174 -10.17 -6.09 18.44
CA VAL A 174 -8.78 -5.88 18.03
C VAL A 174 -8.60 -6.51 16.65
N SER A 175 -7.95 -5.80 15.75
CA SER A 175 -7.55 -6.29 14.42
C SER A 175 -6.11 -5.85 14.14
N SER A 176 -5.18 -6.80 14.09
CA SER A 176 -3.81 -6.60 13.60
C SER A 176 -3.71 -7.24 12.23
N PHE A 177 -3.54 -6.42 11.20
CA PHE A 177 -3.64 -6.87 9.82
C PHE A 177 -2.37 -6.56 9.03
N THR A 178 -2.09 -7.42 8.05
CA THR A 178 -1.12 -7.19 6.98
C THR A 178 -1.90 -7.10 5.66
N GLU A 179 -1.69 -6.03 4.91
CA GLU A 179 -2.26 -5.83 3.58
C GLU A 179 -1.30 -6.31 2.49
N VAL A 180 -1.78 -6.38 1.24
CA VAL A 180 -0.94 -6.53 0.05
C VAL A 180 -1.45 -5.61 -1.04
N VAL A 181 -0.67 -4.58 -1.33
CA VAL A 181 -1.01 -3.51 -2.27
C VAL A 181 0.11 -3.25 -3.24
N GLY A 182 -0.19 -2.48 -4.29
CA GLY A 182 0.81 -2.22 -5.33
C GLY A 182 0.85 -3.27 -6.43
N ALA A 183 -0.25 -4.02 -6.62
CA ALA A 183 -0.43 -4.96 -7.72
C ALA A 183 0.09 -4.39 -9.05
N GLY A 184 1.16 -4.93 -9.64
CA GLY A 184 2.12 -5.89 -9.09
C GLY A 184 3.19 -6.27 -10.13
N PRO A 185 4.24 -7.02 -9.74
CA PRO A 185 5.35 -7.37 -10.63
C PRO A 185 4.87 -7.95 -11.96
N GLY A 186 5.29 -7.38 -13.08
CA GLY A 186 4.71 -7.62 -14.41
C GLY A 186 4.70 -9.10 -14.84
N LYS A 187 5.71 -9.86 -14.43
CA LYS A 187 5.80 -11.31 -14.68
C LYS A 187 4.67 -12.11 -14.04
N GLN A 188 4.16 -11.64 -12.91
CA GLN A 188 3.15 -12.34 -12.10
C GLN A 188 1.76 -11.73 -12.26
N CYS A 189 1.67 -10.41 -12.40
CA CYS A 189 0.41 -9.67 -12.38
C CYS A 189 0.13 -8.98 -13.72
N ASP A 190 -1.01 -9.29 -14.32
CA ASP A 190 -1.49 -8.64 -15.54
C ASP A 190 -3.00 -8.39 -15.49
N ILE A 191 -3.46 -7.35 -16.19
CA ILE A 191 -4.86 -7.12 -16.51
C ILE A 191 -5.05 -7.38 -18.00
N ALA A 192 -5.76 -8.45 -18.33
CA ALA A 192 -6.03 -8.87 -19.70
C ALA A 192 -4.75 -8.99 -20.57
N GLY A 193 -3.64 -9.45 -19.97
CA GLY A 193 -2.35 -9.63 -20.63
C GLY A 193 -1.42 -8.42 -20.60
N ILE A 194 -1.83 -7.29 -20.02
CA ILE A 194 -0.99 -6.11 -19.83
C ILE A 194 -0.40 -6.16 -18.42
N GLU A 195 0.93 -6.20 -18.33
CA GLU A 195 1.68 -6.20 -17.07
C GLU A 195 1.26 -5.01 -16.17
N MET A 196 1.17 -5.24 -14.87
CA MET A 196 0.64 -4.26 -13.91
C MET A 196 1.67 -3.21 -13.45
N PHE A 197 2.46 -2.67 -14.38
CA PHE A 197 3.29 -1.48 -14.17
C PHE A 197 2.42 -0.22 -14.05
N ASP A 198 3.02 0.90 -13.69
CA ASP A 198 2.45 2.22 -13.96
C ASP A 198 3.54 3.22 -14.34
N SER A 199 3.19 4.47 -14.56
CA SER A 199 4.11 5.40 -15.21
C SER A 199 3.98 6.83 -14.76
N ALA A 200 5.05 7.57 -15.00
CA ALA A 200 5.16 9.01 -14.79
C ALA A 200 6.00 9.64 -15.90
N ASP A 201 5.55 10.78 -16.40
CA ASP A 201 6.25 11.63 -17.36
C ASP A 201 6.41 13.02 -16.75
N LEU A 202 7.65 13.41 -16.46
CA LEU A 202 7.98 14.66 -15.79
C LEU A 202 8.72 15.58 -16.76
N ARG A 203 8.24 16.82 -16.88
CA ARG A 203 8.88 17.90 -17.62
C ARG A 203 9.08 19.12 -16.74
N VAL A 204 10.29 19.65 -16.72
CA VAL A 204 10.61 20.98 -16.19
C VAL A 204 10.68 21.96 -17.35
N ASN A 205 9.91 23.05 -17.26
CA ASN A 205 9.84 24.08 -18.29
C ASN A 205 10.99 25.09 -18.13
N PRO A 206 11.31 25.91 -19.14
CA PRO A 206 12.41 26.88 -19.08
C PRO A 206 12.30 27.91 -17.95
N THR A 207 11.09 28.15 -17.43
CA THR A 207 10.84 29.08 -16.31
C THR A 207 10.98 28.43 -14.93
N GLY A 208 11.31 27.13 -14.87
CA GLY A 208 11.52 26.40 -13.63
C GLY A 208 10.27 25.84 -12.96
N ASN A 209 9.09 25.92 -13.59
CA ASN A 209 7.91 25.16 -13.16
C ASN A 209 7.89 23.78 -13.84
N ALA A 210 7.14 22.83 -13.28
CA ALA A 210 7.09 21.46 -13.79
C ALA A 210 5.67 20.96 -14.05
N VAL A 211 5.56 20.02 -14.99
CA VAL A 211 4.35 19.24 -15.25
C VAL A 211 4.68 17.76 -15.12
N LEU A 212 3.95 17.08 -14.25
CA LEU A 212 4.00 15.63 -14.04
C LEU A 212 2.70 15.01 -14.57
N ARG A 213 2.79 14.15 -15.58
CA ARG A 213 1.68 13.29 -16.02
C ARG A 213 1.84 11.90 -15.45
N VAL A 214 0.75 11.29 -14.98
CA VAL A 214 0.78 9.95 -14.38
C VAL A 214 -0.24 9.01 -15.03
N GLY A 215 0.08 7.72 -15.08
CA GLY A 215 -0.80 6.70 -15.65
C GLY A 215 -1.93 6.22 -14.72
N VAL A 216 -2.00 6.76 -13.50
CA VAL A 216 -3.08 6.54 -12.53
C VAL A 216 -4.15 7.61 -12.64
N GLN A 217 -5.36 7.34 -12.13
CA GLN A 217 -6.48 8.28 -12.20
C GLN A 217 -6.97 8.61 -10.79
N THR A 218 -7.21 9.86 -10.45
CA THR A 218 -7.75 10.22 -9.12
C THR A 218 -9.25 9.90 -9.03
N GLN A 219 -9.72 9.58 -7.83
CA GLN A 219 -11.13 9.63 -7.43
C GLN A 219 -11.28 10.34 -6.07
N GLY A 220 -10.33 11.23 -5.73
CA GLY A 220 -10.32 11.99 -4.47
C GLY A 220 -9.26 11.56 -3.46
N GLN A 221 -8.27 10.75 -3.85
CA GLN A 221 -7.13 10.38 -2.98
C GLN A 221 -6.10 11.51 -2.83
N GLY A 222 -6.19 12.55 -3.68
CA GLY A 222 -5.30 13.71 -3.65
C GLY A 222 -3.97 13.50 -4.39
N HIS A 223 -3.98 12.73 -5.48
CA HIS A 223 -2.77 12.47 -6.29
C HIS A 223 -2.14 13.76 -6.81
N GLU A 224 -2.96 14.76 -7.12
CA GLU A 224 -2.53 16.07 -7.59
C GLU A 224 -1.60 16.77 -6.60
N THR A 225 -1.82 16.54 -5.31
CA THR A 225 -1.01 17.09 -4.23
C THR A 225 0.15 16.17 -3.88
N THR A 226 -0.11 14.88 -3.66
CA THR A 226 0.90 13.97 -3.11
C THR A 226 2.01 13.63 -4.09
N PHE A 227 1.73 13.57 -5.39
CA PHE A 227 2.79 13.34 -6.38
C PHE A 227 3.61 14.60 -6.67
N ALA A 228 3.00 15.79 -6.58
CA ALA A 228 3.75 17.05 -6.59
C ALA A 228 4.76 17.07 -5.43
N GLN A 229 4.37 16.63 -4.23
CA GLN A 229 5.26 16.53 -3.08
C GLN A 229 6.45 15.59 -3.31
N ILE A 230 6.23 14.44 -3.97
CA ILE A 230 7.32 13.50 -4.33
C ILE A 230 8.32 14.18 -5.27
N VAL A 231 7.83 14.86 -6.31
CA VAL A 231 8.70 15.55 -7.27
C VAL A 231 9.42 16.73 -6.62
N ALA A 232 8.73 17.51 -5.79
CA ALA A 232 9.32 18.63 -5.04
C ALA A 232 10.51 18.15 -4.20
N GLU A 233 10.32 17.08 -3.43
CA GLU A 233 11.35 16.50 -2.57
C GLU A 233 12.54 15.93 -3.37
N GLU A 234 12.29 15.30 -4.51
CA GLU A 234 13.37 14.71 -5.33
C GLU A 234 14.16 15.77 -6.12
N LEU A 235 13.58 16.94 -6.39
CA LEU A 235 14.18 17.99 -7.21
C LEU A 235 14.56 19.27 -6.46
N GLY A 236 14.13 19.44 -5.21
CA GLY A 236 14.33 20.70 -4.47
C GLY A 236 13.47 21.86 -4.98
N MET A 237 12.31 21.57 -5.56
CA MET A 237 11.38 22.57 -6.11
C MET A 237 10.30 22.97 -5.09
N ASP A 238 9.72 24.15 -5.24
CA ASP A 238 8.47 24.46 -4.55
C ASP A 238 7.35 23.55 -5.10
N VAL A 239 6.55 22.98 -4.20
CA VAL A 239 5.44 22.11 -4.58
C VAL A 239 4.38 22.87 -5.38
N ASP A 240 4.22 24.17 -5.13
CA ASP A 240 3.27 25.03 -5.85
C ASP A 240 3.69 25.28 -7.31
N ASP A 241 4.96 25.03 -7.65
CA ASP A 241 5.49 25.12 -9.02
C ASP A 241 5.30 23.82 -9.83
N ILE A 242 4.67 22.80 -9.26
CA ILE A 242 4.48 21.48 -9.89
C ILE A 242 3.00 21.23 -10.14
N VAL A 243 2.64 21.10 -11.41
CA VAL A 243 1.29 20.69 -11.82
C VAL A 243 1.27 19.20 -12.10
N VAL A 244 0.29 18.49 -11.55
CA VAL A 244 0.09 17.06 -11.82
C VAL A 244 -1.17 16.89 -12.68
N GLU A 245 -1.04 16.17 -13.80
CA GLU A 245 -2.13 15.85 -14.73
C GLU A 245 -2.41 14.34 -14.74
N HIS A 246 -3.70 13.98 -14.82
CA HIS A 246 -4.17 12.59 -14.91
C HIS A 246 -5.58 12.51 -15.56
N GLY A 247 -5.92 11.36 -16.16
CA GLY A 247 -7.21 11.05 -16.78
C GLY A 247 -7.38 11.24 -18.28
N ASP A 248 -6.43 11.83 -19.02
CA ASP A 248 -6.47 12.02 -20.47
C ASP A 248 -5.43 11.15 -21.21
N THR A 249 -5.93 10.07 -21.82
CA THR A 249 -5.13 9.09 -22.58
C THR A 249 -4.47 9.65 -23.84
N ASP A 250 -4.84 10.83 -24.31
CA ASP A 250 -4.14 11.50 -25.41
C ASP A 250 -2.82 12.15 -24.95
N THR A 251 -2.67 12.42 -23.65
CA THR A 251 -1.55 13.19 -23.10
C THR A 251 -0.70 12.44 -22.09
N GLU A 252 -1.27 11.50 -21.35
CA GLU A 252 -0.59 10.78 -20.28
C GLU A 252 0.19 9.56 -20.76
N PRO A 253 1.27 9.20 -20.04
CA PRO A 253 1.91 7.91 -20.25
C PRO A 253 0.93 6.78 -19.88
N TYR A 254 1.07 5.63 -20.54
CA TYR A 254 0.16 4.52 -20.30
C TYR A 254 0.30 4.00 -18.87
N GLY A 255 -0.81 3.79 -18.18
CA GLY A 255 -0.85 3.16 -16.86
C GLY A 255 -2.07 2.27 -16.70
N LEU A 256 -2.15 1.63 -15.54
CA LEU A 256 -3.20 0.64 -15.24
C LEU A 256 -4.31 1.23 -14.37
N GLY A 257 -4.17 2.49 -13.95
CA GLY A 257 -5.17 3.20 -13.17
C GLY A 257 -5.09 2.94 -11.67
N THR A 258 -6.11 3.43 -10.97
CA THR A 258 -6.18 3.45 -9.50
C THR A 258 -7.19 2.45 -8.95
N TYR A 259 -6.66 1.46 -8.24
CA TYR A 259 -7.37 0.45 -7.46
C TYR A 259 -6.33 -0.32 -6.63
N GLY A 260 -6.75 -1.22 -5.74
CA GLY A 260 -5.82 -2.07 -4.96
C GLY A 260 -4.70 -1.28 -4.26
N SER A 261 -5.04 -0.04 -3.84
CA SER A 261 -4.14 0.94 -3.22
C SER A 261 -2.78 1.09 -3.92
N ARG A 262 -2.74 0.91 -5.26
CA ARG A 262 -1.49 0.77 -5.99
C ARG A 262 -0.80 2.08 -6.36
N SER A 263 -1.54 3.20 -6.38
CA SER A 263 -1.04 4.45 -6.96
C SER A 263 0.30 4.92 -6.40
N THR A 264 0.50 4.89 -5.08
CA THR A 264 1.81 5.23 -4.49
C THR A 264 2.88 4.16 -4.80
N PRO A 265 2.66 2.85 -4.54
CA PRO A 265 3.64 1.81 -4.87
C PRO A 265 4.17 1.84 -6.31
N VAL A 266 3.31 2.14 -7.29
CA VAL A 266 3.69 2.10 -8.72
C VAL A 266 3.94 3.49 -9.33
N ALA A 267 2.94 4.37 -9.39
CA ALA A 267 3.08 5.68 -10.02
C ALA A 267 3.85 6.67 -9.14
N GLY A 268 3.75 6.57 -7.81
CA GLY A 268 4.60 7.32 -6.89
C GLY A 268 6.08 6.92 -7.04
N ALA A 269 6.37 5.62 -7.17
CA ALA A 269 7.71 5.14 -7.48
C ALA A 269 8.18 5.61 -8.88
N ALA A 270 7.31 5.54 -9.89
CA ALA A 270 7.61 6.04 -11.22
C ALA A 270 7.94 7.54 -11.22
N ALA A 271 7.16 8.34 -10.48
CA ALA A 271 7.38 9.78 -10.33
C ALA A 271 8.72 10.07 -9.67
N ALA A 272 9.07 9.35 -8.59
CA ALA A 272 10.37 9.48 -7.95
C ALA A 272 11.52 9.10 -8.90
N VAL A 273 11.39 7.99 -9.64
CA VAL A 273 12.43 7.55 -10.59
C VAL A 273 12.56 8.52 -11.76
N ALA A 274 11.46 9.06 -12.30
CA ALA A 274 11.48 10.09 -13.33
C ALA A 274 12.15 11.38 -12.83
N ALA A 275 11.81 11.82 -11.61
CA ALA A 275 12.45 12.96 -10.96
C ALA A 275 13.95 12.75 -10.77
N ARG A 276 14.39 11.56 -10.32
CA ARG A 276 15.82 11.24 -10.19
C ARG A 276 16.56 11.30 -11.51
N LYS A 277 15.97 10.80 -12.60
CA LYS A 277 16.56 10.94 -13.95
C LYS A 277 16.67 12.41 -14.38
N VAL A 278 15.66 13.23 -14.09
CA VAL A 278 15.71 14.68 -14.31
C VAL A 278 16.83 15.32 -13.49
N ARG A 279 16.98 14.94 -12.21
CA ARG A 279 18.05 15.42 -11.33
C ARG A 279 19.43 15.02 -11.84
N ASP A 280 19.59 13.78 -12.30
CA ASP A 280 20.86 13.29 -12.85
C ASP A 280 21.26 14.11 -14.10
N LYS A 281 20.32 14.40 -15.00
CA LYS A 281 20.57 15.31 -16.14
C LYS A 281 20.87 16.74 -15.68
N ALA A 282 20.12 17.25 -14.70
CA ALA A 282 20.33 18.57 -14.14
C ALA A 282 21.72 18.72 -13.52
N LYS A 283 22.29 17.64 -12.95
CA LYS A 283 23.65 17.62 -12.42
C LYS A 283 24.70 17.95 -13.47
N SER A 284 24.60 17.38 -14.67
CA SER A 284 25.53 17.68 -15.77
C SER A 284 25.41 19.14 -16.24
N ILE A 285 24.20 19.70 -16.23
CA ILE A 285 23.98 21.11 -16.57
C ILE A 285 24.50 22.02 -15.45
N ALA A 286 24.28 21.66 -14.19
CA ALA A 286 24.84 22.35 -13.03
C ALA A 286 26.37 22.43 -13.10
N ALA A 287 27.02 21.32 -13.47
CA ALA A 287 28.46 21.26 -13.64
C ALA A 287 28.96 22.26 -14.71
N ASN A 288 28.24 22.38 -15.83
CA ASN A 288 28.55 23.33 -16.89
C ASN A 288 28.39 24.79 -16.41
N GLU A 289 27.27 25.12 -15.77
CA GLU A 289 26.97 26.48 -15.27
C GLU A 289 27.91 26.89 -14.11
N LEU A 290 28.31 25.93 -13.27
CA LEU A 290 29.26 26.15 -12.18
C LEU A 290 30.72 26.07 -12.63
N GLU A 291 31.02 25.78 -13.91
CA GLU A 291 32.37 25.55 -14.43
C GLU A 291 33.19 24.56 -13.57
N ALA A 292 32.58 23.41 -13.25
CA ALA A 292 33.17 22.35 -12.43
C ALA A 292 33.05 20.99 -13.14
N ALA A 293 33.85 20.00 -12.70
CA ALA A 293 33.66 18.64 -13.17
C ALA A 293 32.36 18.08 -12.55
N GLU A 294 31.61 17.27 -13.31
CA GLU A 294 30.35 16.68 -12.83
C GLU A 294 30.56 15.80 -11.58
N GLU A 295 31.71 15.14 -11.48
CA GLU A 295 32.09 14.33 -10.30
C GLU A 295 32.29 15.17 -9.03
N ASP A 296 32.57 16.47 -9.18
CA ASP A 296 32.69 17.43 -8.08
C ASP A 296 31.34 18.10 -7.72
N ILE A 297 30.26 17.80 -8.45
CA ILE A 297 28.92 18.29 -8.11
C ILE A 297 28.25 17.34 -7.13
N GLU A 298 27.78 17.89 -6.02
CA GLU A 298 26.96 17.21 -5.03
C GLU A 298 25.55 17.81 -5.07
N TRP A 299 24.54 16.99 -4.80
CA TRP A 299 23.17 17.46 -4.61
C TRP A 299 22.84 17.37 -3.13
N ASP A 300 22.44 18.50 -2.55
CA ASP A 300 22.01 18.60 -1.17
C ASP A 300 20.49 18.51 -1.09
N ARG A 301 20.02 17.50 -0.37
CA ARG A 301 18.59 17.24 -0.21
C ARG A 301 17.90 18.25 0.70
N GLU A 302 18.60 18.79 1.70
CA GLU A 302 18.02 19.73 2.67
C GLU A 302 17.82 21.12 2.05
N SER A 303 18.77 21.57 1.22
CA SER A 303 18.65 22.85 0.50
C SER A 303 17.94 22.73 -0.85
N GLY A 304 17.99 21.56 -1.49
CA GLY A 304 17.48 21.35 -2.85
C GLY A 304 18.43 21.88 -3.94
N GLU A 305 19.69 22.15 -3.60
CA GLU A 305 20.67 22.76 -4.49
C GLU A 305 21.74 21.76 -4.95
N PHE A 306 22.31 22.02 -6.13
CA PHE A 306 23.58 21.43 -6.55
C PHE A 306 24.71 22.35 -6.10
N HIS A 307 25.79 21.82 -5.54
CA HIS A 307 26.97 22.60 -5.16
C HIS A 307 28.28 21.91 -5.51
N VAL A 308 29.36 22.70 -5.60
CA VAL A 308 30.72 22.17 -5.79
C VAL A 308 31.24 21.61 -4.47
N ALA A 309 31.74 20.38 -4.47
CA ALA A 309 32.32 19.71 -3.30
C ALA A 309 33.40 20.58 -2.63
N GLY A 310 33.24 20.82 -1.32
CA GLY A 310 34.14 21.67 -0.54
C GLY A 310 33.98 23.19 -0.75
N ALA A 311 33.03 23.62 -1.59
CA ALA A 311 32.68 25.02 -1.82
C ALA A 311 31.16 25.20 -1.91
N PRO A 312 30.41 25.00 -0.80
CA PRO A 312 28.94 25.04 -0.80
C PRO A 312 28.36 26.40 -1.21
N ASP A 313 29.11 27.50 -1.05
CA ASP A 313 28.72 28.83 -1.54
C ASP A 313 28.67 28.92 -3.09
N ARG A 314 29.17 27.91 -3.80
CA ARG A 314 29.03 27.74 -5.25
C ARG A 314 27.90 26.74 -5.51
N SER A 315 26.67 27.18 -5.33
CA SER A 315 25.47 26.38 -5.53
C SER A 315 24.55 26.94 -6.61
N ILE A 316 23.63 26.10 -7.08
CA ILE A 316 22.60 26.45 -8.05
C ILE A 316 21.40 25.50 -7.88
N THR A 317 20.18 26.01 -7.97
CA THR A 317 18.94 25.23 -7.90
C THR A 317 18.56 24.65 -9.27
N ILE A 318 17.70 23.63 -9.28
CA ILE A 318 17.13 23.13 -10.55
C ILE A 318 16.30 24.20 -11.27
N THR A 319 15.63 25.08 -10.53
CA THR A 319 14.85 26.21 -11.06
C THR A 319 15.74 27.20 -11.81
N GLU A 320 16.94 27.48 -11.29
CA GLU A 320 17.93 28.33 -11.95
C GLU A 320 18.58 27.64 -13.16
N ILE A 321 18.78 26.32 -13.10
CA ILE A 321 19.31 25.50 -14.21
C ILE A 321 18.30 25.34 -15.34
N ALA A 322 17.00 25.41 -15.06
CA ALA A 322 15.94 25.04 -16.00
C ALA A 322 16.06 25.75 -17.35
N ALA A 323 16.37 27.06 -17.36
CA ALA A 323 16.60 27.81 -18.60
C ALA A 323 17.88 27.36 -19.33
N GLY A 324 18.95 27.05 -18.59
CA GLY A 324 20.21 26.52 -19.10
C GLY A 324 20.02 25.23 -19.89
N ALA A 325 19.11 24.35 -19.47
CA ALA A 325 18.76 23.14 -20.21
C ALA A 325 18.26 23.40 -21.65
N PHE A 326 17.69 24.57 -21.93
CA PHE A 326 17.17 24.93 -23.26
C PHE A 326 18.11 25.86 -24.04
N MET A 327 18.95 26.63 -23.35
CA MET A 327 19.77 27.68 -23.95
C MET A 327 21.26 27.32 -24.05
N ASN A 328 21.76 26.50 -23.12
CA ASN A 328 23.19 26.25 -22.89
C ASN A 328 23.45 24.84 -22.32
N HIS A 329 22.79 23.83 -22.87
CA HIS A 329 22.97 22.44 -22.45
C HIS A 329 24.37 21.91 -22.85
N PRO A 330 24.96 20.99 -22.08
CA PRO A 330 26.20 20.30 -22.46
C PRO A 330 26.06 19.54 -23.79
N ASP A 331 27.13 19.44 -24.58
CA ASP A 331 27.13 18.77 -25.89
C ASP A 331 26.71 17.28 -25.83
N GLN A 332 26.87 16.63 -24.67
CA GLN A 332 26.50 15.22 -24.45
C GLN A 332 25.02 15.03 -24.10
N GLU A 333 24.30 16.10 -23.81
CA GLU A 333 22.90 16.09 -23.41
C GLU A 333 21.99 16.55 -24.56
N GLU A 334 20.75 16.08 -24.58
CA GLU A 334 19.73 16.67 -25.46
C GLU A 334 19.19 17.99 -24.83
N PRO A 335 18.72 18.96 -25.62
CA PRO A 335 18.02 20.13 -25.09
C PRO A 335 16.81 19.75 -24.23
N GLY A 336 16.51 20.57 -23.22
CA GLY A 336 15.36 20.41 -22.33
C GLY A 336 15.64 19.56 -21.09
N LEU A 337 14.65 19.50 -20.19
CA LEU A 337 14.79 18.82 -18.89
C LEU A 337 13.53 18.03 -18.58
N GLU A 338 13.52 16.77 -19.01
CA GLU A 338 12.36 15.88 -18.86
C GLU A 338 12.81 14.42 -18.78
N ALA A 339 11.97 13.57 -18.18
CA ALA A 339 12.16 12.14 -18.16
C ALA A 339 10.83 11.40 -17.97
N THR A 340 10.74 10.23 -18.59
CA THR A 340 9.64 9.28 -18.37
C THR A 340 10.16 8.03 -17.63
N ASN A 341 9.32 7.47 -16.77
CA ASN A 341 9.52 6.14 -16.20
C ASN A 341 8.25 5.30 -16.30
N TYR A 342 8.43 4.04 -16.69
CA TYR A 342 7.46 2.97 -16.53
C TYR A 342 8.04 2.06 -15.44
N TYR A 343 7.34 1.98 -14.31
CA TYR A 343 7.81 1.28 -13.12
C TYR A 343 7.14 -0.09 -13.03
N ASP A 344 7.95 -1.13 -13.30
CA ASP A 344 7.61 -2.51 -12.97
C ASP A 344 8.06 -2.77 -11.52
N PRO A 345 7.12 -2.89 -10.55
CA PRO A 345 7.49 -3.06 -9.16
C PRO A 345 8.17 -4.43 -8.95
N PRO A 346 9.28 -4.49 -8.18
CA PRO A 346 9.97 -5.76 -7.94
C PRO A 346 9.18 -6.73 -7.05
N GLU A 347 8.31 -6.18 -6.20
CA GLU A 347 7.42 -6.88 -5.27
C GLU A 347 6.23 -5.96 -4.94
N MET A 348 5.17 -6.49 -4.34
CA MET A 348 4.12 -5.72 -3.67
C MET A 348 4.67 -4.97 -2.45
N THR A 349 3.86 -4.09 -1.87
CA THR A 349 4.12 -3.51 -0.54
C THR A 349 3.11 -4.03 0.47
N TYR A 350 3.53 -4.27 1.72
CA TYR A 350 2.71 -4.93 2.74
C TYR A 350 2.49 -4.02 3.96
N PRO A 351 1.69 -2.94 3.82
CA PRO A 351 1.38 -2.08 4.95
C PRO A 351 0.60 -2.86 6.00
N PHE A 352 0.81 -2.51 7.26
CA PHE A 352 0.16 -3.15 8.38
C PHE A 352 -0.41 -2.13 9.35
N GLY A 353 -1.27 -2.60 10.24
CA GLY A 353 -1.82 -1.77 11.31
C GLY A 353 -2.49 -2.59 12.40
N SER A 354 -2.64 -1.98 13.57
CA SER A 354 -3.42 -2.52 14.68
C SER A 354 -4.54 -1.56 15.02
N TYR A 355 -5.79 -2.01 14.88
CA TYR A 355 -6.98 -1.26 15.22
C TYR A 355 -7.61 -1.82 16.48
N VAL A 356 -7.95 -0.93 17.41
CA VAL A 356 -8.70 -1.26 18.63
C VAL A 356 -9.98 -0.45 18.62
N VAL A 357 -11.12 -1.11 18.84
CA VAL A 357 -12.44 -0.48 18.88
C VAL A 357 -13.15 -0.92 20.15
N VAL A 358 -13.68 0.05 20.89
CA VAL A 358 -14.54 -0.20 22.05
C VAL A 358 -15.97 0.16 21.67
N VAL A 359 -16.90 -0.77 21.87
CA VAL A 359 -18.33 -0.57 21.63
C VAL A 359 -19.13 -0.91 22.88
N GLU A 360 -20.28 -0.28 23.05
CA GLU A 360 -21.26 -0.62 24.06
C GLU A 360 -22.46 -1.27 23.36
N VAL A 361 -22.93 -2.42 23.84
CA VAL A 361 -24.08 -3.11 23.25
C VAL A 361 -25.20 -3.20 24.27
N ASP A 362 -26.35 -2.64 23.92
CA ASP A 362 -27.57 -2.77 24.71
C ASP A 362 -28.18 -4.17 24.51
N ARG A 363 -28.31 -4.95 25.59
CA ARG A 363 -28.74 -6.36 25.50
C ARG A 363 -30.19 -6.53 25.09
N GLU A 364 -31.04 -5.56 25.36
CA GLU A 364 -32.47 -5.63 25.07
C GLU A 364 -32.74 -5.28 23.60
N THR A 365 -32.06 -4.25 23.10
CA THR A 365 -32.34 -3.67 21.78
C THR A 365 -31.37 -4.12 20.69
N GLY A 366 -30.17 -4.55 21.06
CA GLY A 366 -29.06 -4.82 20.14
C GLY A 366 -28.44 -3.56 19.53
N GLU A 367 -28.74 -2.37 20.05
CA GLU A 367 -28.08 -1.12 19.66
C GLU A 367 -26.59 -1.18 20.05
N VAL A 368 -25.73 -0.76 19.10
CA VAL A 368 -24.25 -0.71 19.22
C VAL A 368 -23.78 0.73 19.12
#